data_AF-A0A8S3QMY7-F1
#
_entry.id   AF-A0A8S3QMY7-F1
#
_cell.length_a   1.000
_cell.length_b   1.000
_cell.length_c   1.000
_cell.angle_alpha   90.00
_cell.angle_beta   90.00
_cell.angle_gamma   90.00
#
_symmetry.space_group_name_H-M   'P 1'
#
loop_
_entity.id
_entity.type
_entity.pdbx_description
1 polymer ?
#
loop_
_entity_poly.entity_id
_entity_poly.type
_entity_poly.pdbx_seq_one_letter_code
_entity_poly.pdbx_strand_id
1 'polypeptide(L)'
;MGDFNARTGDLFDYIELDHISHIDNNDLPTNYSVDDPLTIRQNMDTIVNEQGKNSIDLCIESKMRILNGRAMGDSLGNFTYFCPNGRSNIDYVIVSEDIVNSFPFLHVLPPNELSDHCIVWFSLKTLNNLNNNSKQNYNFTFPIPGKFCVENGKNEYISLLENDEEKDIQSFLLQVNDPEKDINTLTEHLTNIMIKAAKKSFKFKLFKKKKRKRSITGIMVIVLL
;
A
#
# COMPACT_ATOMS: atom_id res chain seq x y z
N MET A 1 0.29 3.06 -2.04
CA MET A 1 1.22 3.57 -1.01
C MET A 1 1.32 2.53 0.08
N GLY A 2 2.52 2.28 0.61
CA GLY A 2 2.71 1.38 1.75
C GLY A 2 4.19 1.19 2.07
N ASP A 3 4.44 0.42 3.12
CA ASP A 3 5.75 -0.13 3.44
C ASP A 3 6.01 -1.36 2.55
N PHE A 4 7.04 -1.27 1.71
CA PHE A 4 7.44 -2.36 0.81
C PHE A 4 8.65 -3.13 1.33
N ASN A 5 9.31 -2.64 2.39
CA ASN A 5 10.62 -3.12 2.84
C ASN A 5 11.64 -3.23 1.67
N ALA A 6 11.48 -2.38 0.67
CA ALA A 6 12.17 -2.43 -0.61
C ALA A 6 13.10 -1.22 -0.71
N ARG A 7 14.41 -1.46 -0.83
CA ARG A 7 15.39 -0.41 -1.07
C ARG A 7 15.69 -0.42 -2.56
N THR A 8 15.20 0.60 -3.27
CA THR A 8 15.24 0.65 -4.74
C THR A 8 16.49 1.35 -5.27
N GLY A 9 17.28 2.00 -4.41
CA GLY A 9 18.45 2.76 -4.84
C GLY A 9 18.07 3.82 -5.88
N ASP A 10 18.91 3.92 -6.90
CA ASP A 10 18.73 4.80 -8.06
C ASP A 10 18.19 4.05 -9.28
N LEU A 11 17.61 2.86 -9.10
CA LEU A 11 17.01 2.11 -10.20
C LEU A 11 15.83 2.88 -10.80
N PHE A 12 15.73 2.82 -12.13
CA PHE A 12 14.61 3.34 -12.90
C PHE A 12 13.40 2.43 -12.76
N ASP A 13 12.24 3.04 -12.52
CA ASP A 13 10.90 2.45 -12.49
C ASP A 13 10.20 2.58 -13.86
N TYR A 14 10.98 2.70 -14.92
CA TYR A 14 10.56 2.80 -16.32
C TYR A 14 11.62 2.16 -17.23
N ILE A 15 11.23 1.86 -18.47
CA ILE A 15 12.14 1.29 -19.48
C ILE A 15 13.03 2.41 -20.04
N GLU A 16 14.34 2.34 -19.79
CA GLU A 16 15.29 3.27 -20.40
C GLU A 16 15.32 3.13 -21.93
N LEU A 17 15.38 4.28 -22.62
CA LEU A 17 15.51 4.36 -24.08
C LEU A 17 14.41 3.63 -24.85
N ASP A 18 13.19 3.63 -24.32
CA ASP A 18 12.02 3.09 -25.00
C ASP A 18 11.60 3.98 -26.19
N HIS A 19 12.35 3.91 -27.29
CA HIS A 19 12.11 4.69 -28.49
C HIS A 19 11.87 3.76 -29.68
N ILE A 20 10.71 3.90 -30.32
CA ILE A 20 10.33 3.11 -31.51
C ILE A 20 11.12 3.58 -32.77
N SER A 21 11.92 4.65 -32.68
CA SER A 21 12.63 5.24 -33.83
C SER A 21 13.57 4.29 -34.58
N HIS A 22 13.92 3.15 -33.97
CA HIS A 22 14.85 2.15 -34.53
C HIS A 22 14.22 0.78 -34.79
N ILE A 23 12.90 0.63 -34.60
CA ILE A 23 12.17 -0.64 -34.74
C ILE A 23 11.11 -0.48 -35.83
N ASP A 24 10.97 -1.47 -36.73
CA ASP A 24 9.89 -1.45 -37.72
C ASP A 24 8.56 -1.69 -37.01
N ASN A 25 7.52 -0.91 -37.34
CA ASN A 25 6.21 -0.99 -36.68
C ASN A 25 5.54 -2.37 -36.82
N ASN A 26 5.99 -3.20 -37.76
CA ASN A 26 5.51 -4.57 -37.94
C ASN A 26 6.08 -5.56 -36.90
N ASP A 27 7.18 -5.23 -36.24
CA ASP A 27 7.85 -6.09 -35.24
C ASP A 27 7.32 -5.86 -33.82
N LEU A 28 6.50 -4.83 -33.61
CA LEU A 28 5.89 -4.51 -32.31
C LEU A 28 4.44 -5.00 -32.24
N PRO A 29 3.99 -5.45 -31.05
CA PRO A 29 2.57 -5.65 -30.79
C PRO A 29 1.76 -4.37 -31.08
N THR A 30 0.58 -4.51 -31.67
CA THR A 30 -0.30 -3.37 -32.00
C THR A 30 -0.74 -2.54 -30.79
N ASN A 31 -0.60 -3.07 -29.57
CA ASN A 31 -0.91 -2.40 -28.31
C ASN A 31 0.34 -1.95 -27.53
N TYR A 32 1.53 -1.99 -28.15
CA TYR A 32 2.73 -1.45 -27.53
C TYR A 32 2.61 0.07 -27.39
N SER A 33 2.78 0.54 -26.17
CA SER A 33 2.85 1.97 -25.86
C SER A 33 4.20 2.23 -25.25
N VAL A 34 4.93 3.17 -25.83
CA VAL A 34 6.18 3.70 -25.29
C VAL A 34 5.98 4.13 -23.84
N ASP A 35 6.96 3.82 -23.01
CA ASP A 35 7.11 4.30 -21.65
C ASP A 35 7.60 5.76 -21.66
N ASP A 36 6.87 6.69 -21.05
CA ASP A 36 7.28 8.10 -21.01
C ASP A 36 8.21 8.33 -19.80
N PRO A 37 9.50 8.64 -20.03
CA PRO A 37 10.43 8.89 -18.94
C PRO A 37 10.09 10.23 -18.27
N LEU A 38 9.33 10.14 -17.16
CA LEU A 38 9.11 11.25 -16.25
C LEU A 38 10.44 11.74 -15.62
N THR A 39 10.41 12.91 -14.98
CA THR A 39 11.55 13.53 -14.29
C THR A 39 12.31 12.55 -13.39
N ILE A 40 13.61 12.36 -13.65
CA ILE A 40 14.46 11.38 -12.94
C ILE A 40 14.27 11.50 -11.42
N ARG A 41 13.89 10.38 -10.80
CA ARG A 41 13.69 10.25 -9.36
C ARG A 41 15.01 10.46 -8.62
N GLN A 42 14.99 11.27 -7.58
CA GLN A 42 16.11 11.36 -6.63
C GLN A 42 15.88 10.41 -5.46
N ASN A 43 16.95 9.86 -4.89
CA ASN A 43 16.87 9.01 -3.72
C ASN A 43 18.08 9.22 -2.81
N MET A 44 17.85 9.52 -1.53
CA MET A 44 18.92 9.56 -0.54
C MET A 44 19.37 8.16 -0.12
N ASP A 45 18.51 7.15 -0.30
CA ASP A 45 18.85 5.75 -0.07
C ASP A 45 19.32 5.09 -1.37
N THR A 46 20.64 5.04 -1.59
CA THR A 46 21.25 4.46 -2.80
C THR A 46 21.44 2.95 -2.73
N ILE A 47 21.06 2.30 -1.63
CA ILE A 47 21.21 0.86 -1.47
C ILE A 47 20.07 0.12 -2.18
N VAL A 48 20.39 -1.00 -2.82
CA VAL A 48 19.43 -1.88 -3.49
C VAL A 48 19.37 -3.23 -2.78
N ASN A 49 18.16 -3.71 -2.46
CA ASN A 49 17.92 -5.09 -2.01
C ASN A 49 17.07 -5.87 -3.03
N GLU A 50 16.87 -7.17 -2.79
CA GLU A 50 16.08 -8.04 -3.69
C GLU A 50 14.63 -7.56 -3.81
N GLN A 51 14.00 -7.17 -2.70
CA GLN A 51 12.66 -6.59 -2.68
C GLN A 51 12.59 -5.29 -3.49
N GLY A 52 13.66 -4.51 -3.49
CA GLY A 52 13.86 -3.32 -4.31
C GLY A 52 13.78 -3.63 -5.80
N LYS A 53 14.53 -4.64 -6.25
CA LYS A 53 14.50 -5.09 -7.65
C LYS A 53 13.10 -5.55 -8.06
N ASN A 54 12.49 -6.42 -7.25
CA ASN A 54 11.14 -6.92 -7.53
C ASN A 54 10.09 -5.79 -7.56
N SER A 55 10.24 -4.78 -6.70
CA SER A 55 9.34 -3.62 -6.69
C SER A 55 9.52 -2.74 -7.93
N ILE A 56 10.75 -2.62 -8.44
CA ILE A 56 11.05 -1.93 -9.69
C ILE A 56 10.49 -2.69 -10.88
N ASP A 57 10.70 -4.01 -10.95
CA ASP A 57 10.15 -4.86 -12.00
C ASP A 57 8.63 -4.75 -12.05
N LEU A 58 7.97 -4.79 -10.88
CA LEU A 58 6.53 -4.55 -10.77
C LEU A 58 6.14 -3.17 -11.31
N CYS A 59 6.89 -2.12 -10.98
CA CYS A 59 6.60 -0.77 -11.48
C CYS A 59 6.70 -0.70 -13.01
N ILE A 60 7.74 -1.28 -13.59
CA ILE A 60 7.96 -1.32 -15.04
C ILE A 60 6.84 -2.10 -15.72
N GLU A 61 6.57 -3.33 -15.27
CA GLU A 61 5.56 -4.21 -15.86
C GLU A 61 4.14 -3.63 -15.78
N SER A 62 3.83 -2.88 -14.72
CA SER A 62 2.51 -2.30 -14.48
C SER A 62 2.37 -0.84 -14.91
N LYS A 63 3.40 -0.25 -15.53
CA LYS A 63 3.45 1.19 -15.87
C LYS A 63 3.13 2.10 -14.69
N MET A 64 3.70 1.74 -13.55
CA MET A 64 3.60 2.49 -12.31
C MET A 64 4.91 3.22 -12.02
N ARG A 65 4.80 4.32 -11.27
CA ARG A 65 5.88 5.26 -10.98
C ARG A 65 5.94 5.57 -9.50
N ILE A 66 7.13 5.57 -8.96
CA ILE A 66 7.44 5.96 -7.59
C ILE A 66 7.49 7.49 -7.52
N LEU A 67 6.62 8.11 -6.71
CA LEU A 67 6.55 9.56 -6.55
C LEU A 67 7.60 10.13 -5.58
N ASN A 68 8.04 9.35 -4.59
CA ASN A 68 9.11 9.75 -3.68
C ASN A 68 10.33 10.16 -4.53
N GLY A 69 10.93 11.31 -4.26
CA GLY A 69 12.04 11.79 -5.10
C GLY A 69 11.66 12.48 -6.41
N ARG A 70 10.37 12.52 -6.80
CA ARG A 70 9.91 13.17 -8.03
C ARG A 70 9.04 14.41 -7.76
N ALA A 71 8.17 14.33 -6.76
CA ALA A 71 7.22 15.38 -6.46
C ALA A 71 7.83 16.54 -5.67
N MET A 72 7.24 17.74 -5.83
CA MET A 72 7.61 18.90 -5.04
C MET A 72 7.42 18.60 -3.55
N GLY A 73 8.39 18.99 -2.72
CA GLY A 73 8.41 18.69 -1.29
C GLY A 73 9.25 17.46 -0.90
N ASP A 74 9.63 16.63 -1.86
CA ASP A 74 10.50 15.47 -1.65
C ASP A 74 11.48 15.27 -2.81
N SER A 75 11.93 16.35 -3.44
CA SER A 75 12.82 16.31 -4.62
C SER A 75 14.20 15.73 -4.35
N LEU A 76 14.55 15.41 -3.09
CA LEU A 76 15.79 14.72 -2.74
C LEU A 76 15.57 13.22 -2.50
N GLY A 77 14.31 12.76 -2.37
CA GLY A 77 13.95 11.39 -2.01
C GLY A 77 14.37 11.04 -0.60
N ASN A 78 13.74 11.68 0.39
CA ASN A 78 14.12 11.54 1.79
C ASN A 78 13.91 10.11 2.32
N PHE A 79 14.69 9.75 3.35
CA PHE A 79 14.47 8.50 4.08
C PHE A 79 13.10 8.51 4.76
N THR A 80 12.41 7.37 4.70
CA THR A 80 11.10 7.17 5.29
C THR A 80 11.15 6.32 6.56
N TYR A 81 12.29 5.69 6.84
CA TYR A 81 12.50 4.80 7.97
C TYR A 81 13.80 5.11 8.69
N PHE A 82 13.77 5.11 10.02
CA PHE A 82 14.90 5.39 10.89
C PHE A 82 14.90 4.44 12.09
N CYS A 83 15.94 3.62 12.19
CA CYS A 83 16.17 2.77 13.35
C CYS A 83 17.57 3.02 13.94
N PRO A 84 17.89 2.51 15.14
CA PRO A 84 19.21 2.69 15.74
C PRO A 84 20.38 2.22 14.85
N ASN A 85 20.12 1.26 13.95
CA ASN A 85 21.13 0.65 13.09
C ASN A 85 21.17 1.24 11.68
N GLY A 86 20.35 2.24 11.35
CA GLY A 86 20.37 2.84 10.03
C GLY A 86 19.08 3.56 9.64
N ARG A 87 19.01 3.88 8.35
CA ARG A 87 17.91 4.61 7.73
C ARG A 87 17.70 4.10 6.33
N SER A 88 16.47 4.10 5.86
CA SER A 88 16.12 3.63 4.53
C SER A 88 14.90 4.34 3.96
N ASN A 89 14.77 4.33 2.63
CA ASN A 89 13.56 4.73 1.94
C ASN A 89 12.85 3.43 1.53
N ILE A 90 11.78 3.09 2.24
CA ILE A 90 11.04 1.82 2.06
C ILE A 90 9.52 2.02 2.00
N ASP A 91 9.05 3.24 2.27
CA ASP A 91 7.65 3.63 2.21
C ASP A 91 7.39 4.46 0.95
N TYR A 92 6.80 3.83 -0.08
CA TYR A 92 6.63 4.46 -1.38
C TYR A 92 5.18 4.87 -1.64
N VAL A 93 5.01 6.03 -2.26
CA VAL A 93 3.79 6.40 -2.97
C VAL A 93 4.00 6.03 -4.44
N ILE A 94 3.43 4.90 -4.84
CA ILE A 94 3.47 4.40 -6.21
C ILE A 94 2.12 4.69 -6.88
N VAL A 95 2.14 5.25 -8.08
CA VAL A 95 0.95 5.64 -8.85
C VAL A 95 1.10 5.22 -10.31
N SER A 96 -0.02 5.07 -11.04
CA SER A 96 0.06 4.87 -12.49
C SER A 96 0.64 6.11 -13.18
N GLU A 97 1.44 5.89 -14.23
CA GLU A 97 2.00 6.93 -15.10
C GLU A 97 0.97 7.99 -15.49
N ASP A 98 -0.25 7.58 -15.87
CA ASP A 98 -1.34 8.44 -16.33
C ASP A 98 -1.76 9.52 -15.32
N ILE A 99 -1.56 9.25 -14.02
CA ILE A 99 -2.03 10.11 -12.94
C ILE A 99 -0.89 10.77 -12.16
N VAL A 100 0.38 10.56 -12.52
CA VAL A 100 1.52 11.15 -11.79
C VAL A 100 1.38 12.67 -11.65
N ASN A 101 1.00 13.35 -12.74
CA ASN A 101 0.82 14.80 -12.76
C ASN A 101 -0.36 15.30 -11.90
N SER A 102 -1.19 14.39 -11.39
CA SER A 102 -2.24 14.71 -10.43
C SER A 102 -1.71 14.84 -9.00
N PHE A 103 -0.44 14.51 -8.73
CA PHE A 103 0.17 14.61 -7.40
C PHE A 103 1.14 15.80 -7.33
N PRO A 104 0.66 17.04 -7.10
CA PRO A 104 1.51 18.22 -7.13
C PRO A 104 2.53 18.29 -6.00
N PHE A 105 2.34 17.53 -4.92
CA PHE A 105 3.20 17.63 -3.74
C PHE A 105 3.27 16.29 -2.98
N LEU A 106 4.47 15.94 -2.52
CA LEU A 106 4.76 14.85 -1.59
C LEU A 106 5.86 15.33 -0.64
N HIS A 107 5.76 14.99 0.63
CA HIS A 107 6.73 15.35 1.64
C HIS A 107 6.80 14.29 2.72
N VAL A 108 8.03 13.88 3.04
CA VAL A 108 8.31 12.99 4.16
C VAL A 108 8.51 13.86 5.40
N LEU A 109 7.63 13.73 6.39
CA LEU A 109 7.75 14.47 7.64
C LEU A 109 8.96 13.96 8.45
N PRO A 110 9.57 14.83 9.28
CA PRO A 110 10.66 14.41 10.16
C PRO A 110 10.28 13.23 11.06
N PRO A 111 11.24 12.36 11.42
CA PRO A 111 11.00 11.26 12.35
C PRO A 111 10.49 11.80 13.70
N ASN A 112 9.69 10.98 14.38
CA ASN A 112 9.09 11.34 15.66
C ASN A 112 9.15 10.15 16.64
N GLU A 113 8.84 10.38 17.91
CA GLU A 113 8.96 9.36 18.97
C GLU A 113 7.89 8.26 18.92
N LEU A 114 6.91 8.37 18.02
CA LEU A 114 5.76 7.46 17.97
C LEU A 114 5.99 6.26 17.04
N SER A 115 6.97 6.34 16.13
CA SER A 115 7.26 5.31 15.13
C SER A 115 8.70 5.44 14.61
N ASP A 116 9.30 4.34 14.20
CA ASP A 116 10.53 4.30 13.40
C ASP A 116 10.28 4.64 11.92
N HIS A 117 9.02 4.69 11.49
CA HIS A 117 8.62 5.22 10.18
C HIS A 117 8.23 6.71 10.25
N CYS A 118 8.65 7.44 9.22
CA CYS A 118 8.24 8.80 8.95
C CYS A 118 6.87 8.83 8.27
N ILE A 119 6.08 9.83 8.60
CA ILE A 119 4.81 10.08 7.90
C ILE A 119 5.11 10.57 6.50
N VAL A 120 4.63 9.86 5.48
CA VAL A 120 4.63 10.35 4.10
C VAL A 120 3.31 11.07 3.82
N TRP A 121 3.41 12.36 3.52
CA TRP A 121 2.29 13.23 3.22
C TRP A 121 2.28 13.59 1.74
N PHE A 122 1.12 13.60 1.09
CA PHE A 122 1.00 14.03 -0.30
C PHE A 122 -0.37 14.67 -0.59
N SER A 123 -0.44 15.41 -1.68
CA SER A 123 -1.66 16.02 -2.20
C SER A 123 -2.06 15.38 -3.53
N LEU A 124 -3.35 15.15 -3.72
CA LEU A 124 -3.94 14.66 -4.98
C LEU A 124 -4.90 15.72 -5.53
N LYS A 125 -4.62 16.21 -6.72
CA LYS A 125 -5.49 17.09 -7.49
C LYS A 125 -6.48 16.24 -8.28
N THR A 126 -7.76 16.53 -8.14
CA THR A 126 -8.82 15.87 -8.92
C THR A 126 -9.47 16.89 -9.86
N LEU A 127 -9.83 16.47 -11.07
CA LEU A 127 -10.45 17.34 -12.08
C LEU A 127 -11.95 17.58 -11.83
N ASN A 128 -12.56 16.80 -10.94
CA ASN A 128 -13.95 17.01 -10.58
C ASN A 128 -14.04 18.22 -9.66
N ASN A 129 -14.71 19.28 -10.14
CA ASN A 129 -15.50 20.12 -9.24
C ASN A 129 -16.47 19.15 -8.55
N LEU A 130 -16.07 18.63 -7.38
CA LEU A 130 -17.00 18.00 -6.47
C LEU A 130 -18.04 19.08 -6.21
N ASN A 131 -19.17 19.01 -6.92
CA ASN A 131 -20.30 19.87 -6.65
C ASN A 131 -20.54 19.76 -5.14
N ASN A 132 -20.27 20.85 -4.42
CA ASN A 132 -20.36 20.93 -2.96
C ASN A 132 -21.78 20.61 -2.43
N ASN A 133 -22.72 20.28 -3.33
CA ASN A 133 -24.08 19.84 -3.07
C ASN A 133 -24.17 18.39 -2.59
N SER A 134 -23.11 17.59 -2.70
CA SER A 134 -23.02 16.30 -2.02
C SER A 134 -21.94 16.34 -0.93
N LYS A 135 -22.13 17.20 0.07
CA LYS A 135 -21.71 16.83 1.43
C LYS A 135 -22.58 15.65 1.87
N GLN A 136 -22.38 14.47 1.27
CA GLN A 136 -22.68 13.26 2.00
C GLN A 136 -21.76 13.34 3.21
N ASN A 137 -22.36 13.61 4.37
CA ASN A 137 -21.71 13.31 5.63
C ASN A 137 -21.47 11.81 5.60
N TYR A 138 -20.33 11.39 5.03
CA TYR A 138 -19.76 10.11 5.34
C TYR A 138 -19.41 10.20 6.82
N ASN A 139 -20.40 9.91 7.65
CA ASN A 139 -20.17 9.48 8.99
C ASN A 139 -19.34 8.21 8.82
N PHE A 140 -18.01 8.35 8.81
CA PHE A 140 -17.07 7.29 9.15
C PHE A 140 -17.30 6.94 10.63
N THR A 141 -18.51 6.49 10.92
CA THR A 141 -18.87 5.71 12.09
C THR A 141 -18.86 4.25 11.66
N PHE A 142 -17.82 3.83 10.94
CA PHE A 142 -17.44 2.44 11.06
C PHE A 142 -16.98 2.30 12.51
N PRO A 143 -17.62 1.45 13.32
CA PRO A 143 -17.06 1.11 14.62
C PRO A 143 -15.64 0.64 14.34
N ILE A 144 -14.66 1.26 15.02
CA ILE A 144 -13.28 0.78 14.95
C ILE A 144 -13.34 -0.71 15.29
N PRO A 145 -12.93 -1.61 14.38
CA PRO A 145 -13.04 -3.03 14.61
C PRO A 145 -12.37 -3.38 15.94
N GLY A 146 -13.05 -4.19 16.76
CA GLY A 146 -12.41 -4.70 17.97
C GLY A 146 -11.17 -5.52 17.59
N LYS A 147 -10.19 -5.55 18.47
CA LYS A 147 -8.95 -6.31 18.26
C LYS A 147 -8.97 -7.56 19.14
N PHE A 148 -8.47 -8.67 18.61
CA PHE A 148 -8.13 -9.84 19.40
C PHE A 148 -6.84 -9.57 20.16
N CYS A 149 -6.84 -9.81 21.47
CA CYS A 149 -5.62 -9.76 22.28
C CYS A 149 -4.97 -11.13 22.32
N VAL A 150 -3.87 -11.28 21.59
CA VAL A 150 -3.03 -12.49 21.55
C VAL A 150 -2.02 -12.44 22.72
N GLU A 151 -2.52 -12.34 23.95
CA GLU A 151 -1.66 -12.36 25.15
C GLU A 151 -1.47 -13.81 25.64
N ASN A 152 -2.53 -14.62 25.61
CA ASN A 152 -2.55 -16.05 25.93
C ASN A 152 -3.56 -16.72 24.96
N GLY A 153 -3.27 -17.94 24.48
CA GLY A 153 -4.17 -18.69 23.60
C GLY A 153 -3.62 -19.04 22.21
N LYS A 154 -2.35 -18.76 21.91
CA LYS A 154 -1.74 -19.11 20.61
C LYS A 154 -1.80 -20.62 20.33
N ASN A 155 -1.42 -21.44 21.31
CA ASN A 155 -1.42 -22.90 21.15
C ASN A 155 -2.85 -23.44 21.00
N GLU A 156 -3.80 -22.86 21.72
CA GLU A 156 -5.23 -23.18 21.61
C GLU A 156 -5.77 -22.81 20.23
N TYR A 157 -5.41 -21.64 19.70
CA TYR A 157 -5.76 -21.20 18.35
C TYR A 157 -5.24 -22.15 17.28
N ILE A 158 -3.97 -22.56 17.38
CA ILE A 158 -3.38 -23.54 16.47
C ILE A 158 -4.13 -24.87 16.59
N SER A 159 -4.36 -25.38 17.80
CA SER A 159 -5.09 -26.64 17.99
C SER A 159 -6.51 -26.60 17.45
N LEU A 160 -7.18 -25.44 17.49
CA LEU A 160 -8.53 -25.30 16.96
C LEU A 160 -8.54 -25.25 15.43
N LEU A 161 -7.56 -24.61 14.81
CA LEU A 161 -7.39 -24.66 13.36
C LEU A 161 -7.08 -26.08 12.89
N GLU A 162 -6.25 -26.82 13.62
CA GLU A 162 -5.83 -28.17 13.25
C GLU A 162 -6.93 -29.23 13.44
N ASN A 163 -7.77 -29.10 14.48
CA ASN A 163 -8.72 -30.16 14.86
C ASN A 163 -10.19 -29.77 14.70
N ASP A 164 -10.54 -28.54 15.09
CA ASP A 164 -11.94 -28.11 15.23
C ASP A 164 -12.49 -27.48 13.95
N GLU A 165 -11.61 -26.86 13.17
CA GLU A 165 -11.93 -26.20 11.90
C GLU A 165 -11.48 -27.04 10.68
N GLU A 166 -11.02 -28.28 10.89
CA GLU A 166 -10.52 -29.18 9.84
C GLU A 166 -11.54 -29.33 8.68
N LYS A 167 -12.82 -29.49 9.00
CA LYS A 167 -13.89 -29.60 7.97
C LYS A 167 -14.06 -28.33 7.13
N ASP A 168 -13.97 -27.16 7.77
CA ASP A 168 -14.12 -25.88 7.09
C ASP A 168 -12.87 -25.60 6.22
N ILE A 169 -11.69 -26.01 6.68
CA ILE A 169 -10.43 -25.97 5.90
C ILE A 169 -10.51 -26.91 4.70
N GLN A 170 -10.97 -28.15 4.87
CA GLN A 170 -11.14 -29.09 3.75
C GLN A 170 -12.16 -28.57 2.72
N SER A 171 -13.27 -27.98 3.19
CA SER A 171 -14.25 -27.31 2.32
C SER A 171 -13.64 -26.14 1.54
N PHE A 172 -12.78 -25.34 2.18
CA PHE A 172 -12.02 -24.28 1.52
C PHE A 172 -11.06 -24.85 0.46
N LEU A 173 -10.28 -25.88 0.79
CA LEU A 173 -9.32 -26.50 -0.13
C LEU A 173 -9.97 -27.08 -1.39
N LEU A 174 -11.20 -27.62 -1.27
CA LEU A 174 -11.98 -28.07 -2.43
C LEU A 174 -12.38 -26.92 -3.36
N GLN A 175 -12.65 -25.74 -2.81
CA GLN A 175 -13.06 -24.56 -3.58
C GLN A 175 -11.88 -23.81 -4.21
N VAL A 176 -10.69 -23.91 -3.62
CA VAL A 176 -9.48 -23.23 -4.14
C VAL A 176 -9.06 -23.76 -5.51
N ASN A 177 -9.34 -25.04 -5.79
CA ASN A 177 -9.01 -25.66 -7.07
C ASN A 177 -10.09 -25.44 -8.15
N ASP A 178 -11.18 -24.74 -7.82
CA ASP A 178 -12.25 -24.44 -8.76
C ASP A 178 -11.94 -23.15 -9.53
N PRO A 179 -11.68 -23.21 -10.85
CA PRO A 179 -11.34 -22.05 -11.65
C PRO A 179 -12.50 -21.06 -11.80
N GLU A 180 -13.75 -21.43 -11.48
CA GLU A 180 -14.92 -20.53 -11.55
C GLU A 180 -15.14 -19.73 -10.26
N LYS A 181 -14.38 -20.01 -9.19
CA LYS A 181 -14.53 -19.33 -7.90
C LYS A 181 -13.84 -17.97 -7.88
N ASP A 182 -14.62 -16.94 -7.56
CA ASP A 182 -14.13 -15.58 -7.35
C ASP A 182 -13.17 -15.49 -6.14
N ILE A 183 -12.05 -14.78 -6.33
CA ILE A 183 -10.98 -14.60 -5.34
C ILE A 183 -11.51 -13.90 -4.07
N ASN A 184 -12.44 -12.96 -4.20
CA ASN A 184 -12.98 -12.27 -3.03
C ASN A 184 -13.79 -13.23 -2.16
N THR A 185 -14.57 -14.10 -2.79
CA THR A 185 -15.33 -15.17 -2.12
C THR A 185 -14.41 -16.14 -1.38
N LEU A 186 -13.29 -16.55 -2.01
CA LEU A 186 -12.28 -17.40 -1.36
C LEU A 186 -11.63 -16.69 -0.16
N THR A 187 -11.29 -15.42 -0.32
CA THR A 187 -10.68 -14.60 0.73
C THR A 187 -11.63 -14.43 1.91
N GLU A 188 -12.92 -14.21 1.66
CA GLU A 188 -13.94 -14.11 2.70
C GLU A 188 -14.10 -15.43 3.46
N HIS A 189 -14.12 -16.56 2.75
CA HIS A 189 -14.23 -17.88 3.37
C HIS A 189 -13.04 -18.16 4.29
N LEU A 190 -11.81 -17.94 3.83
CA LEU A 190 -10.61 -18.11 4.65
C LEU A 190 -10.62 -17.18 5.87
N THR A 191 -11.01 -15.92 5.65
CA THR A 191 -11.11 -14.93 6.74
C THR A 191 -12.10 -15.39 7.81
N ASN A 192 -13.23 -15.98 7.41
CA ASN A 192 -14.23 -16.48 8.35
C ASN A 192 -13.71 -17.66 9.20
N ILE A 193 -12.95 -18.58 8.61
CA ILE A 193 -12.29 -19.69 9.34
C ILE A 193 -11.35 -19.13 10.42
N MET A 194 -10.49 -18.19 10.04
CA MET A 194 -9.53 -17.56 10.95
C MET A 194 -10.24 -16.79 12.08
N ILE A 195 -11.30 -16.03 11.76
CA ILE A 195 -12.09 -15.30 12.75
C ILE A 195 -12.79 -16.26 13.72
N LYS A 196 -13.30 -17.39 13.23
CA LYS A 196 -14.01 -18.38 14.06
C LYS A 196 -13.07 -19.01 15.09
N ALA A 197 -11.88 -19.44 14.67
CA ALA A 197 -10.84 -19.90 15.59
C ALA A 197 -10.42 -18.78 16.57
N ALA A 198 -10.25 -17.55 16.08
CA ALA A 198 -9.78 -16.43 16.90
C ALA A 198 -10.80 -16.05 17.99
N LYS A 199 -12.10 -16.12 17.69
CA LYS A 199 -13.18 -15.88 18.66
C LYS A 199 -13.19 -16.91 19.79
N LYS A 200 -12.77 -18.14 19.54
CA LYS A 200 -12.69 -19.19 20.54
C LYS A 200 -11.44 -19.05 21.42
N SER A 201 -10.29 -18.67 20.83
CA SER A 201 -9.00 -18.65 21.54
C SER A 201 -8.60 -17.32 22.16
N PHE A 202 -9.10 -16.20 21.65
CA PHE A 202 -8.61 -14.88 22.04
C PHE A 202 -9.70 -14.01 22.65
N LYS A 203 -9.30 -13.20 23.64
CA LYS A 203 -10.17 -12.16 24.19
C LYS A 203 -10.36 -11.05 23.16
N PHE A 204 -11.61 -10.76 22.82
CA PHE A 204 -11.95 -9.65 21.93
C PHE A 204 -12.17 -8.36 22.73
N LYS A 205 -11.40 -7.30 22.42
CA LYS A 205 -11.56 -5.97 23.04
C LYS A 205 -12.15 -5.00 22.02
N LEU A 206 -13.34 -4.48 22.33
CA LEU A 206 -13.96 -3.37 21.59
C LEU A 206 -13.22 -2.06 21.89
N PHE A 207 -12.97 -1.27 20.85
CA PHE A 207 -12.31 0.02 20.99
C PHE A 207 -13.25 1.05 21.65
N LYS A 208 -12.88 1.58 22.82
CA LYS A 208 -13.65 2.65 23.49
C LYS A 208 -13.19 4.02 23.00
N LYS A 209 -14.07 4.76 22.33
CA LYS A 209 -13.79 6.10 21.78
C LYS A 209 -13.59 7.11 22.93
N LYS A 210 -12.38 7.69 23.09
CA LYS A 210 -12.18 8.89 23.92
C LYS A 210 -12.74 10.11 23.18
N LYS A 211 -13.64 10.88 23.80
CA LYS A 211 -14.19 12.13 23.24
C LYS A 211 -13.07 13.17 23.06
N ARG A 212 -12.74 13.55 21.82
CA ARG A 212 -11.95 14.77 21.53
C ARG A 212 -12.87 15.89 21.06
N LYS A 213 -12.64 17.11 21.56
CA LYS A 213 -13.23 18.37 21.07
C LYS A 213 -12.66 18.66 19.67
N ARG A 214 -13.52 19.03 18.72
CA ARG A 214 -13.15 19.31 17.31
C ARG A 214 -12.99 20.82 17.10
N SER A 215 -11.95 21.23 16.37
CA SER A 215 -11.95 22.43 15.52
C SER A 215 -11.91 21.98 14.05
N ILE A 216 -12.52 22.75 13.16
CA ILE A 216 -12.84 22.39 11.77
C ILE A 216 -12.03 23.27 10.82
N THR A 217 -11.28 22.66 9.88
CA THR A 217 -10.96 23.21 8.55
C THR A 217 -10.69 22.05 7.57
N GLY A 218 -11.26 22.13 6.37
CA GLY A 218 -11.29 21.04 5.39
C GLY A 218 -10.16 21.10 4.37
N ILE A 219 -9.25 20.13 4.46
CA ILE A 219 -8.33 19.63 3.44
C ILE A 219 -8.46 18.11 3.53
N MET A 220 -8.55 17.38 2.41
CA MET A 220 -8.51 15.91 2.47
C MET A 220 -7.05 15.50 2.70
N VAL A 221 -6.70 15.34 3.98
CA VAL A 221 -5.37 14.97 4.44
C VAL A 221 -5.35 13.45 4.61
N ILE A 222 -4.50 12.77 3.84
CA ILE A 222 -4.16 11.37 4.12
C ILE A 222 -2.89 11.41 4.98
N VAL A 223 -3.02 11.01 6.25
CA VAL A 223 -1.91 10.84 7.21
C VAL A 223 -1.84 9.36 7.52
N LEU A 224 -0.67 8.74 7.33
CA LEU A 224 -0.45 7.33 7.68
C LEU A 224 0.78 7.24 8.60
N LEU A 225 0.61 6.47 9.68
CA LEU A 225 1.60 6.11 10.71
C LEU A 225 2.05 4.67 10.48
#